data_AF-A0A7V8AI16-F1
#
_entry.id   AF-A0A7V8AI16-F1
#
_cell.length_a   1.000
_cell.length_b   1.000
_cell.length_c   1.000
_cell.angle_alpha   90.00
_cell.angle_beta   90.00
_cell.angle_gamma   90.00
#
_symmetry.space_group_name_H-M   'P 1'
#
loop_
_entity.id
_entity.type
_entity.pdbx_description
1 polymer ?
#
loop_
_entity_poly.entity_id
_entity_poly.type
_entity_poly.pdbx_seq_one_letter_code
_entity_poly.pdbx_strand_id
1 'polypeptide(L)' 'MTDTSFLSVAQIAGLDTTSIFGLTTTNIKSLAGTQIAALTETQVPVLTTTNIGVLSATQVKSLTATQM' A
#
# COMPACT_ATOMS: atom_id res chain seq x y z
N MET A 1 6.23 18.49 -6.95
CA MET A 1 6.55 18.23 -5.54
C MET A 1 7.18 16.85 -5.51
N THR A 2 8.43 16.74 -5.08
CA THR A 2 9.16 15.48 -5.05
C THR A 2 8.67 14.70 -3.84
N ASP A 3 7.66 13.86 -4.04
CA ASP A 3 7.16 12.94 -3.03
C ASP A 3 8.25 11.89 -2.77
N THR A 4 9.19 12.23 -1.89
CA THR A 4 10.22 11.33 -1.35
C THR A 4 9.53 10.30 -0.46
N SER A 5 8.92 9.32 -1.10
CA SER A 5 8.38 8.16 -0.44
C SER A 5 9.52 7.29 0.08
N PHE A 6 9.58 7.06 1.40
CA PHE A 6 10.67 6.36 2.10
C PHE A 6 10.99 4.94 1.57
N LEU A 7 10.10 4.34 0.78
CA LEU A 7 10.26 3.01 0.20
C LEU A 7 9.97 3.05 -1.31
N SER A 8 10.88 2.50 -2.11
CA SER A 8 10.66 2.25 -3.53
C SER A 8 9.59 1.17 -3.76
N VAL A 9 8.99 1.16 -4.95
CA VAL A 9 8.03 0.11 -5.36
C VAL A 9 8.62 -1.31 -5.25
N ALA A 10 9.91 -1.48 -5.54
CA ALA A 10 10.60 -2.76 -5.36
C ALA A 10 10.71 -3.17 -3.88
N GLN A 11 10.96 -2.20 -2.99
CA GLN A 11 10.97 -2.46 -1.55
C GLN A 11 9.59 -2.81 -1.02
N ILE A 12 8.52 -2.15 -1.50
CA ILE A 12 7.13 -2.50 -1.15
C ILE A 12 6.82 -3.93 -1.58
N ALA A 13 7.14 -4.32 -2.81
CA ALA A 13 6.93 -5.69 -3.29
C ALA A 13 7.77 -6.73 -2.53
N GLY A 14 8.90 -6.32 -1.94
CA GLY A 14 9.77 -7.15 -1.12
C GLY A 14 9.39 -7.23 0.37
N LEU A 15 8.39 -6.49 0.84
CA LEU A 15 7.94 -6.57 2.24
C LEU A 15 7.29 -7.92 2.52
N ASP A 16 7.62 -8.54 3.65
CA ASP A 16 6.88 -9.70 4.09
C ASP A 16 5.48 -9.34 4.60
N THR A 17 4.61 -10.34 4.67
CA THR A 17 3.21 -10.16 5.09
C THR A 17 3.10 -9.71 6.55
N THR A 18 4.07 -10.05 7.41
CA THR A 18 4.06 -9.65 8.82
C THR A 18 4.33 -8.14 8.97
N SER A 19 5.23 -7.61 8.16
CA SER A 19 5.54 -6.18 8.08
C SER A 19 4.34 -5.40 7.53
N ILE A 20 3.65 -5.94 6.52
CA ILE A 20 2.41 -5.35 5.99
C ILE A 20 1.31 -5.34 7.06
N PHE A 21 1.15 -6.43 7.81
CA PHE A 21 0.19 -6.52 8.91
C PHE A 21 0.48 -5.50 10.03
N GLY A 22 1.76 -5.20 10.27
CA GLY A 22 2.20 -4.20 11.25
C GLY A 22 2.01 -2.74 10.81
N LEU A 23 1.57 -2.48 9.56
CA LEU A 23 1.42 -1.11 9.07
C LEU A 23 0.26 -0.39 9.76
N THR A 24 0.55 0.78 10.30
CA THR A 24 -0.47 1.66 10.86
C THR A 24 -1.26 2.37 9.77
N THR A 25 -2.45 2.87 10.09
CA THR A 25 -3.26 3.69 9.18
C THR A 25 -2.52 4.96 8.71
N THR A 26 -1.65 5.52 9.56
CA THR A 26 -0.79 6.65 9.20
C THR A 26 0.24 6.26 8.14
N ASN A 27 0.85 5.08 8.24
CA ASN A 27 1.78 4.60 7.22
C ASN A 27 1.07 4.42 5.88
N ILE A 28 -0.11 3.80 5.89
CA ILE A 28 -0.92 3.59 4.68
C ILE A 28 -1.33 4.92 4.04
N LYS A 29 -1.74 5.92 4.82
CA LYS A 29 -2.05 7.26 4.32
C LYS A 29 -0.84 7.99 3.72
N SER A 30 0.36 7.66 4.18
CA SER A 30 1.60 8.25 3.66
C SER A 30 2.09 7.62 2.36
N LEU A 31 1.50 6.49 1.92
CA LEU A 31 1.88 5.83 0.67
C LEU A 31 1.31 6.58 -0.55
N ALA A 32 2.14 6.78 -1.57
CA ALA A 32 1.70 7.24 -2.87
C ALA A 32 0.90 6.16 -3.61
N GLY A 33 0.08 6.58 -4.58
CA GLY A 33 -0.70 5.67 -5.41
C GLY A 33 0.14 4.62 -6.13
N THR A 34 1.34 4.98 -6.60
CA THR A 34 2.28 4.05 -7.25
C THR A 34 2.80 2.96 -6.31
N GLN A 35 2.92 3.24 -5.02
CA GLN A 35 3.34 2.26 -4.01
C GLN A 35 2.19 1.34 -3.62
N ILE A 36 0.98 1.88 -3.54
CA ILE A 36 -0.24 1.08 -3.38
C ILE A 36 -0.38 0.11 -4.57
N ALA A 37 -0.17 0.60 -5.80
CA ALA A 37 -0.18 -0.23 -7.00
C ALA A 37 0.93 -1.31 -7.05
N ALA A 38 2.00 -1.14 -6.26
CA ALA A 38 3.11 -2.09 -6.19
C ALA A 38 2.92 -3.19 -5.14
N LEU A 39 1.86 -3.14 -4.33
CA LEU A 39 1.51 -4.25 -3.45
C LEU A 39 1.16 -5.49 -4.29
N THR A 40 1.68 -6.63 -3.90
CA THR A 40 1.48 -7.90 -4.60
C THR A 40 0.18 -8.59 -4.16
N GLU A 41 -0.28 -9.56 -4.95
CA GLU A 41 -1.46 -10.39 -4.65
C GLU A 41 -1.39 -11.11 -3.29
N THR A 42 -0.18 -11.36 -2.77
CA THR A 42 0.01 -12.01 -1.46
C THR A 42 0.02 -11.00 -0.30
N GLN A 43 0.27 -9.73 -0.57
CA GLN A 43 0.31 -8.66 0.44
C GLN A 43 -1.04 -7.98 0.62
N VAL A 44 -1.81 -7.79 -0.45
CA VAL A 44 -3.12 -7.12 -0.40
C VAL A 44 -4.11 -7.80 0.56
N PRO A 45 -4.26 -9.14 0.58
CA PRO A 45 -5.16 -9.83 1.51
C PRO A 45 -4.76 -9.70 2.99
N VAL A 46 -3.52 -9.29 3.26
CA VAL A 46 -3.00 -9.12 4.61
C VAL A 46 -3.32 -7.75 5.20
N LEU A 47 -3.72 -6.79 4.35
CA LEU A 47 -4.22 -5.50 4.81
C LEU A 47 -5.52 -5.68 5.59
N THR A 48 -5.60 -5.02 6.74
CA THR A 48 -6.85 -5.04 7.52
C THR A 48 -7.92 -4.17 6.87
N THR A 49 -9.19 -4.44 7.18
CA THR A 49 -10.31 -3.59 6.74
C THR A 49 -10.15 -2.14 7.22
N THR A 50 -9.50 -1.92 8.36
CA THR A 50 -9.14 -0.58 8.86
C THR A 50 -8.09 0.09 7.98
N ASN A 51 -7.08 -0.63 7.50
CA ASN A 51 -6.09 -0.08 6.56
C ASN A 51 -6.74 0.30 5.22
N ILE A 52 -7.64 -0.54 4.71
CA ILE A 52 -8.37 -0.27 3.47
C ILE A 52 -9.31 0.94 3.64
N GLY A 53 -9.99 1.05 4.79
CA GLY A 53 -10.91 2.15 5.08
C GLY A 53 -10.27 3.53 5.21
N VAL A 54 -8.94 3.62 5.42
CA VAL A 54 -8.22 4.90 5.48
C VAL A 54 -7.60 5.34 4.15
N LEU A 55 -7.71 4.51 3.09
CA LEU A 55 -7.23 4.86 1.77
C LEU A 55 -7.98 6.08 1.22
N SER A 56 -7.24 7.00 0.63
CA SER A 56 -7.82 8.13 -0.11
C SER A 56 -8.37 7.68 -1.46
N ALA A 57 -9.27 8.47 -2.04
CA ALA A 57 -9.81 8.21 -3.37
C ALA A 57 -8.72 8.08 -4.45
N THR A 58 -7.61 8.83 -4.33
CA THR A 58 -6.47 8.75 -5.26
C THR A 58 -5.73 7.42 -5.13
N GLN A 59 -5.51 6.94 -3.90
CA GLN A 59 -4.88 5.65 -3.64
C GLN A 59 -5.75 4.49 -4.13
N VAL A 60 -7.06 4.55 -3.87
CA VAL A 60 -8.02 3.55 -4.38
C VAL A 60 -8.04 3.53 -5.91
N LYS A 61 -8.01 4.69 -6.57
CA LYS A 61 -7.90 4.78 -8.04
C LYS A 61 -6.58 4.23 -8.59
N SER A 62 -5.57 4.08 -7.76
CA SER A 62 -4.27 3.52 -8.15
C SER A 62 -4.20 2.00 -7.98
N LEU A 63 -5.22 1.37 -7.38
CA LEU A 63 -5.32 -0.08 -7.33
C LEU A 63 -5.42 -0.65 -8.75
N THR A 64 -4.72 -1.76 -8.97
CA THR A 64 -4.74 -2.48 -10.23
C THR A 64 -5.85 -3.52 -10.24
N ALA A 65 -6.24 -3.99 -11.42
CA ALA A 65 -7.26 -5.04 -11.57
C ALA A 65 -6.90 -6.34 -10.82
N THR A 66 -5.61 -6.58 -10.63
CA THR A 66 -5.07 -7.73 -9.91
C THR A 66 -5.26 -7.64 -8.38
N GLN A 67 -5.47 -6.42 -7.86
CA GLN A 67 -5.60 -6.16 -6.42
C GLN A 67 -7.07 -6.04 -5.97
N MET A 68 -8.04 -6.15 -6.89
CA MET A 68 -9.48 -6.07 -6.65
C MET A 68 -10.14 -7.43 -6.80
#